data_AF-V7ICC6-F1
#
_entry.id   AF-V7ICC6-F1
#
_cell.length_a   1.000
_cell.length_b   1.000
_cell.length_c   1.000
_cell.angle_alpha   90.00
_cell.angle_beta   90.00
_cell.angle_gamma   90.00
#
_symmetry.space_group_name_H-M   'P 1'
#
loop_
_entity.id
_entity.type
_entity.pdbx_description
1 polymer ?
#
loop_
_entity_poly.entity_id
_entity_poly.type
_entity_poly.pdbx_seq_one_letter_code
_entity_poly.pdbx_strand_id
1 'polypeptide(L)'
;MERFYSNPIGVIWSGVAGIVTFTFGALVVSLFGNTIEDGFLLFAVSGGIGGLLLSIMTGLWKKIPVVTLVCFIGLPLGVLVSFGIAGLFDLVPVLPESFSSSGMPDAFAIAIVGAVCGAILGGVLFGRHAVVFSALISGLAAFPFGLLVSAFNKDYPIRSLFMELISPFHAQDPNYVAIVMGVGIGMSLSLGLYRRNHPIPSKQ
;
A
#
# COMPACT_ATOMS: atom_id res chain seq x y z
N MET A 1 -6.30 -3.51 -23.30
CA MET A 1 -6.47 -3.49 -21.83
C MET A 1 -7.73 -2.77 -21.36
N GLU A 2 -8.25 -1.74 -22.04
CA GLU A 2 -9.44 -1.00 -21.56
C GLU A 2 -10.70 -1.87 -21.43
N ARG A 3 -10.95 -2.82 -22.35
CA ARG A 3 -12.03 -3.82 -22.24
C ARG A 3 -11.87 -4.81 -21.08
N PHE A 4 -10.69 -4.90 -20.47
CA PHE A 4 -10.43 -5.85 -19.38
C PHE A 4 -10.99 -5.32 -18.05
N TYR A 5 -11.01 -4.00 -17.86
CA TYR A 5 -11.47 -3.35 -16.62
C TYR A 5 -12.97 -3.06 -16.57
N SER A 6 -13.70 -3.26 -17.66
CA SER A 6 -15.18 -3.17 -17.65
C SER A 6 -15.84 -4.35 -16.92
N ASN A 7 -15.11 -5.47 -16.75
CA ASN A 7 -15.57 -6.64 -16.03
C ASN A 7 -15.03 -6.66 -14.59
N PRO A 8 -15.77 -7.26 -13.63
CA PRO A 8 -15.30 -7.42 -12.25
C PRO A 8 -13.95 -8.17 -12.16
N ILE A 9 -13.68 -9.04 -13.14
CA ILE A 9 -12.41 -9.75 -13.29
C ILE A 9 -11.22 -8.77 -13.42
N GLY A 10 -11.39 -7.66 -14.12
CA GLY A 10 -10.32 -6.65 -14.25
C GLY A 10 -9.99 -5.95 -12.94
N VAL A 11 -10.98 -5.76 -12.07
CA VAL A 11 -10.77 -5.19 -10.72
C VAL A 11 -10.03 -6.17 -9.82
N ILE A 12 -10.41 -7.45 -9.86
CA ILE A 12 -9.69 -8.50 -9.12
C ILE A 12 -8.24 -8.57 -9.62
N TRP A 13 -8.03 -8.52 -10.94
CA TRP A 13 -6.70 -8.52 -11.52
C TRP A 13 -5.85 -7.33 -11.10
N SER A 14 -6.42 -6.12 -10.98
CA SER A 14 -5.62 -5.01 -10.45
C SER A 14 -5.25 -5.22 -8.99
N GLY A 15 -6.15 -5.76 -8.16
CA GLY A 15 -5.81 -6.16 -6.79
C GLY A 15 -4.62 -7.13 -6.76
N VAL A 16 -4.67 -8.19 -7.57
CA VAL A 16 -3.58 -9.17 -7.71
C VAL A 16 -2.29 -8.53 -8.21
N ALA A 17 -2.37 -7.65 -9.21
CA ALA A 17 -1.21 -6.90 -9.69
C ALA A 17 -0.58 -6.10 -8.55
N GLY A 18 -1.39 -5.43 -7.72
CA GLY A 18 -0.92 -4.71 -6.55
C GLY A 18 -0.19 -5.58 -5.55
N ILE A 19 -0.74 -6.75 -5.22
CA ILE A 19 -0.07 -7.75 -4.36
C ILE A 19 1.30 -8.07 -4.93
N VAL A 20 1.34 -8.55 -6.17
CA VAL A 20 2.57 -9.08 -6.78
C VAL A 20 3.64 -8.00 -6.88
N THR A 21 3.28 -6.80 -7.36
CA THR A 21 4.26 -5.75 -7.67
C THR A 21 4.85 -5.13 -6.42
N PHE A 22 4.01 -4.84 -5.41
CA PHE A 22 4.47 -4.23 -4.16
C PHE A 22 5.15 -5.23 -3.24
N THR A 23 4.71 -6.49 -3.23
CA THR A 23 5.45 -7.55 -2.52
C THR A 23 6.82 -7.75 -3.14
N PHE A 24 6.90 -7.84 -4.47
CA PHE A 24 8.20 -7.96 -5.13
C PHE A 24 9.09 -6.74 -4.88
N GLY A 25 8.54 -5.52 -4.92
CA GLY A 25 9.26 -4.31 -4.52
C GLY A 25 9.80 -4.37 -3.10
N ALA A 26 8.98 -4.82 -2.14
CA ALA A 26 9.40 -4.99 -0.76
C ALA A 26 10.55 -6.00 -0.62
N LEU A 27 10.40 -7.18 -1.23
CA LEU A 27 11.37 -8.27 -1.15
C LEU A 27 12.70 -7.90 -1.83
N VAL A 28 12.66 -7.23 -2.98
CA VAL A 28 13.88 -6.76 -3.65
C VAL A 28 14.64 -5.78 -2.76
N VAL A 29 13.96 -4.81 -2.14
CA VAL A 29 14.63 -3.88 -1.22
C VAL A 29 15.14 -4.58 0.03
N SER A 30 14.40 -5.57 0.55
CA SER A 30 14.84 -6.38 1.69
C SER A 30 16.15 -7.13 1.45
N LEU A 31 16.44 -7.55 0.21
CA LEU A 31 17.75 -8.15 -0.14
C LEU A 31 18.92 -7.17 0.06
N PHE A 32 18.65 -5.86 -0.03
CA PHE A 32 19.62 -4.79 0.21
C PHE A 32 19.44 -4.14 1.59
N GLY A 33 18.64 -4.74 2.48
CA GLY A 33 18.30 -4.17 3.79
C GLY A 33 19.51 -3.92 4.70
N ASN A 34 20.58 -4.72 4.56
CA ASN A 34 21.84 -4.49 5.29
C ASN A 34 22.59 -3.22 4.83
N THR A 35 22.21 -2.62 3.71
CA THR A 35 22.80 -1.39 3.16
C THR A 35 21.88 -0.18 3.35
N ILE A 36 20.58 -0.41 3.53
CA ILE A 36 19.55 0.61 3.71
C ILE A 36 18.99 0.48 5.12
N GLU A 37 19.67 1.09 6.09
CA GLU A 37 19.22 1.13 7.49
C GLU A 37 18.08 2.15 7.70
N ASP A 38 17.93 3.10 6.79
CA ASP A 38 16.92 4.15 6.89
C ASP A 38 15.55 3.66 6.41
N GLY A 39 14.63 3.46 7.37
CA GLY A 39 13.26 3.01 7.10
C GLY A 39 12.52 3.91 6.10
N PHE A 40 12.82 5.22 6.06
CA PHE A 40 12.21 6.12 5.08
C PHE A 40 12.64 5.76 3.65
N LEU A 41 13.94 5.51 3.46
CA LEU A 41 14.50 5.13 2.17
C LEU A 41 14.01 3.74 1.74
N LEU A 42 13.88 2.81 2.69
CA LEU A 42 13.34 1.47 2.47
C LEU A 42 11.93 1.53 1.86
N PHE A 43 11.03 2.31 2.49
CA PHE A 43 9.68 2.55 1.99
C PHE A 43 9.68 3.28 0.65
N ALA A 44 10.54 4.28 0.45
CA ALA A 44 10.62 5.03 -0.80
C ALA A 44 11.02 4.14 -1.99
N VAL A 45 12.12 3.40 -1.87
CA VAL A 45 12.63 2.55 -2.96
C VAL A 45 11.64 1.42 -3.27
N SER A 46 11.04 0.84 -2.25
CA SER A 46 10.04 -0.21 -2.39
C SER A 46 8.77 0.27 -3.09
N GLY A 47 8.28 1.44 -2.69
CA GLY A 47 7.19 2.13 -3.37
C GLY A 47 7.53 2.43 -4.83
N GLY A 48 8.75 2.90 -5.11
CA GLY A 48 9.23 3.13 -6.48
C GLY A 48 9.22 1.86 -7.34
N ILE A 49 9.87 0.78 -6.88
CA ILE A 49 9.91 -0.50 -7.60
C ILE A 49 8.49 -1.05 -7.79
N GLY A 50 7.68 -1.04 -6.73
CA GLY A 50 6.29 -1.48 -6.77
C GLY A 50 5.43 -0.68 -7.74
N GLY A 51 5.58 0.65 -7.78
CA GLY A 51 4.88 1.56 -8.70
C GLY A 51 5.31 1.39 -10.15
N LEU A 52 6.59 1.15 -10.40
CA LEU A 52 7.13 0.84 -11.73
C LEU A 52 6.52 -0.46 -12.27
N LEU A 53 6.57 -1.53 -11.48
CA LEU A 53 6.03 -2.83 -11.86
C LEU A 53 4.51 -2.78 -12.00
N LEU A 54 3.81 -2.07 -11.11
CA LEU A 54 2.36 -1.84 -11.21
C LEU A 54 2.00 -1.16 -12.52
N SER A 55 2.76 -0.14 -12.92
CA SER A 55 2.51 0.59 -14.15
C SER A 55 2.66 -0.29 -15.39
N ILE A 56 3.67 -1.18 -15.39
CA ILE A 56 3.88 -2.15 -16.46
C ILE A 56 2.71 -3.15 -16.50
N MET A 57 2.37 -3.76 -15.36
CA MET A 57 1.33 -4.80 -15.28
C MET A 57 -0.09 -4.28 -15.57
N THR A 58 -0.36 -3.01 -15.28
CA THR A 58 -1.68 -2.38 -15.53
C THR A 58 -1.76 -1.62 -16.85
N GLY A 59 -0.69 -1.68 -17.66
CA GLY A 59 -0.60 -1.08 -18.99
C GLY A 59 -0.57 0.46 -18.99
N LEU A 60 -0.09 1.08 -17.90
CA LEU A 60 0.08 2.52 -17.75
C LEU A 60 1.37 3.04 -18.42
N TRP A 61 1.70 2.54 -19.62
CA TRP A 61 2.99 2.78 -20.30
C TRP A 61 3.40 4.27 -20.38
N LYS A 62 2.46 5.15 -20.73
CA LYS A 62 2.73 6.60 -20.85
C LYS A 62 2.89 7.30 -19.49
N LYS A 63 2.45 6.67 -18.40
CA LYS A 63 2.46 7.22 -17.04
C LYS A 63 3.43 6.47 -16.11
N ILE A 64 4.26 5.55 -16.62
CA ILE A 64 5.27 4.83 -15.82
C ILE A 64 6.10 5.78 -14.93
N PRO A 65 6.78 6.82 -15.46
CA PRO A 65 7.63 7.67 -14.62
C PRO A 65 6.81 8.41 -13.56
N VAL A 66 5.60 8.82 -13.90
CA VAL A 66 4.71 9.55 -13.00
C VAL A 66 4.23 8.66 -11.85
N VAL A 67 3.75 7.46 -12.13
CA VAL A 67 3.27 6.52 -11.10
C VAL A 67 4.43 6.05 -10.22
N THR A 68 5.58 5.74 -10.84
CA THR A 68 6.80 5.35 -10.10
C THR A 68 7.20 6.42 -9.11
N LEU A 69 7.27 7.69 -9.54
CA LEU A 69 7.63 8.82 -8.68
C LEU A 69 6.57 9.08 -7.59
N VAL A 70 5.29 8.95 -7.94
CA VAL A 70 4.19 9.05 -6.97
C VAL A 70 4.29 7.97 -5.89
N CYS A 71 4.59 6.72 -6.25
CA CYS A 71 4.72 5.66 -5.25
C CYS A 71 6.02 5.80 -4.45
N PHE A 72 7.11 6.27 -5.07
CA PHE A 72 8.38 6.55 -4.40
C PHE A 72 8.24 7.62 -3.30
N ILE A 73 7.47 8.68 -3.56
CA ILE A 73 7.23 9.77 -2.60
C ILE A 73 6.04 9.48 -1.69
N GLY A 74 4.97 8.90 -2.24
CA GLY A 74 3.69 8.72 -1.57
C GLY A 74 3.75 7.71 -0.43
N LEU A 75 4.49 6.61 -0.60
CA LEU A 75 4.62 5.58 0.43
C LEU A 75 5.30 6.11 1.71
N PRO A 76 6.49 6.74 1.65
CA PRO A 76 7.11 7.29 2.84
C PRO A 76 6.33 8.49 3.41
N LEU A 77 5.68 9.31 2.57
CA LEU A 77 4.76 10.35 3.07
C LEU A 77 3.57 9.75 3.82
N GLY A 78 2.97 8.67 3.33
CA GLY A 78 1.87 7.99 4.01
C GLY A 78 2.30 7.50 5.39
N VAL A 79 3.50 6.92 5.48
CA VAL A 79 4.09 6.49 6.75
C VAL A 79 4.32 7.67 7.70
N LEU A 80 4.89 8.79 7.23
CA LEU A 80 5.08 10.00 8.04
C LEU A 80 3.75 10.55 8.58
N VAL A 81 2.73 10.64 7.72
CA VAL A 81 1.39 11.13 8.12
C VAL A 81 0.79 10.20 9.17
N SER A 82 0.93 8.88 8.98
CA SER A 82 0.48 7.89 9.95
C SER A 82 1.16 8.05 11.31
N PHE A 83 2.48 8.22 11.35
CA PHE A 83 3.21 8.45 12.60
C PHE A 83 2.83 9.77 13.27
N GLY A 84 2.67 10.85 12.50
CA GLY A 84 2.22 12.13 13.04
C GLY A 84 0.84 12.04 13.69
N ILE A 85 -0.07 11.28 13.09
CA ILE A 85 -1.42 11.05 13.63
C ILE A 85 -1.38 10.10 14.84
N ALA A 86 -0.60 9.02 14.78
CA ALA A 86 -0.43 8.10 15.90
C ALA A 86 0.14 8.81 17.13
N GLY A 87 1.16 9.66 16.96
CA GLY A 87 1.69 10.48 18.04
C GLY A 87 0.66 11.48 18.61
N LEU A 88 -0.30 11.94 17.79
CA LEU A 88 -1.41 12.76 18.25
C LEU A 88 -2.40 11.96 19.11
N PHE A 89 -2.63 10.68 18.79
CA PHE A 89 -3.50 9.80 19.59
C PHE A 89 -2.91 9.46 20.95
N ASP A 90 -1.58 9.28 21.05
CA ASP A 90 -0.90 9.07 22.32
C ASP A 90 -0.97 10.28 23.26
N LEU A 91 -1.16 11.48 22.70
CA LEU A 91 -1.36 12.73 23.45
C LEU A 91 -2.80 12.91 23.95
N VAL A 92 -3.76 12.08 23.51
CA VAL A 92 -5.17 12.18 23.90
C VAL A 92 -5.47 11.13 25.00
N PRO A 93 -5.61 11.52 26.28
CA PRO A 93 -5.80 10.59 27.41
C PRO A 93 -7.20 9.92 27.46
N VAL A 94 -7.94 9.91 26.35
CA VAL A 94 -9.36 9.53 26.27
C VAL A 94 -9.55 8.14 25.66
N LEU A 95 -8.50 7.52 25.12
CA LEU A 95 -8.61 6.18 24.54
C LEU A 95 -8.57 5.10 25.64
N PRO A 96 -9.57 4.21 25.71
CA PRO A 96 -9.58 3.13 26.69
C PRO A 96 -8.45 2.14 26.41
N GLU A 97 -7.85 1.55 27.45
CA GLU A 97 -6.75 0.56 27.34
C GLU A 97 -7.11 -0.66 26.46
N SER A 98 -8.41 -0.97 26.35
CA SER A 98 -8.94 -1.99 25.44
C SER A 98 -8.70 -1.66 23.97
N PHE A 99 -8.64 -0.37 23.59
CA PHE A 99 -8.32 0.07 22.24
C PHE A 99 -6.83 -0.15 21.92
N SER A 100 -5.94 0.26 22.84
CA SER A 100 -4.50 0.09 22.67
C SER A 100 -4.07 -1.39 22.57
N SER A 101 -4.75 -2.28 23.30
CA SER A 101 -4.49 -3.72 23.29
C SER A 101 -5.18 -4.49 22.15
N SER A 102 -6.13 -3.88 21.43
CA SER A 102 -6.92 -4.55 20.38
C SER A 102 -6.20 -4.72 19.04
N GLY A 103 -5.14 -3.95 18.78
CA GLY A 103 -4.50 -3.87 17.47
C GLY A 103 -5.20 -2.95 16.46
N MET A 104 -6.28 -2.27 16.88
CA MET A 104 -6.89 -1.20 16.11
C MET A 104 -5.93 -0.03 15.81
N PRO A 105 -5.01 0.39 16.70
CA PRO A 105 -4.07 1.46 16.38
C PRO A 105 -3.21 1.15 15.15
N ASP A 106 -2.63 -0.05 15.09
CA ASP A 106 -1.86 -0.52 13.92
C ASP A 106 -2.72 -0.54 12.65
N ALA A 107 -4.00 -0.94 12.80
CA ALA A 107 -4.93 -0.99 11.68
C ALA A 107 -5.33 0.38 11.13
N PHE A 108 -5.59 1.34 12.01
CA PHE A 108 -5.85 2.72 11.60
C PHE A 108 -4.60 3.37 11.02
N ALA A 109 -3.42 3.14 11.60
CA ALA A 109 -2.16 3.62 11.07
C ALA A 109 -1.97 3.17 9.62
N ILE A 110 -2.07 1.86 9.36
CA ILE A 110 -1.85 1.31 8.02
C ILE A 110 -2.97 1.71 7.06
N ALA A 111 -4.22 1.83 7.52
CA ALA A 111 -5.30 2.39 6.72
C ALA A 111 -5.04 3.85 6.32
N ILE A 112 -4.45 4.67 7.20
CA ILE A 112 -4.04 6.04 6.88
C ILE A 112 -2.94 6.05 5.83
N VAL A 113 -1.90 5.20 5.97
CA VAL A 113 -0.85 5.06 4.94
C VAL A 113 -1.49 4.74 3.59
N GLY A 114 -2.37 3.74 3.56
CA GLY A 114 -3.12 3.34 2.37
C GLY A 114 -3.95 4.49 1.80
N ALA A 115 -4.66 5.23 2.65
CA ALA A 115 -5.50 6.36 2.24
C ALA A 115 -4.69 7.51 1.64
N VAL A 116 -3.56 7.88 2.25
CA VAL A 116 -2.65 8.91 1.73
C VAL A 116 -2.09 8.50 0.37
N CYS A 117 -1.58 7.27 0.25
CA CYS A 117 -1.06 6.77 -1.01
C CYS A 117 -2.14 6.72 -2.10
N GLY A 118 -3.34 6.25 -1.76
CA GLY A 118 -4.49 6.24 -2.65
C GLY A 118 -4.93 7.64 -3.07
N ALA A 119 -4.94 8.60 -2.16
CA ALA A 119 -5.27 10.00 -2.43
C ALA A 119 -4.30 10.63 -3.45
N ILE A 120 -2.99 10.45 -3.24
CA ILE A 120 -1.95 10.99 -4.12
C ILE A 120 -2.06 10.32 -5.50
N LEU A 121 -2.11 8.99 -5.56
CA LEU A 121 -2.21 8.26 -6.82
C LEU A 121 -3.49 8.61 -7.59
N GLY A 122 -4.63 8.63 -6.91
CA GLY A 122 -5.92 9.00 -7.49
C GLY A 122 -5.93 10.43 -8.03
N GLY A 123 -5.41 11.39 -7.24
CA GLY A 123 -5.29 12.78 -7.65
C GLY A 123 -4.43 12.96 -8.90
N VAL A 124 -3.29 12.29 -8.97
CA VAL A 124 -2.36 12.39 -10.11
C VAL A 124 -2.88 11.67 -11.35
N LEU A 125 -3.51 10.50 -11.19
CA LEU A 125 -3.96 9.71 -12.34
C LEU A 125 -5.30 10.15 -12.91
N PHE A 126 -6.22 10.58 -12.06
CA PHE A 126 -7.63 10.75 -12.38
C PHE A 126 -8.19 12.14 -11.99
N GLY A 127 -7.40 12.98 -11.32
CA GLY A 127 -7.78 14.33 -10.92
C GLY A 127 -8.47 14.42 -9.57
N ARG A 128 -8.87 15.64 -9.20
CA ARG A 128 -9.37 15.99 -7.85
C ARG A 128 -10.58 15.15 -7.40
N HIS A 129 -11.46 14.79 -8.33
CA HIS A 129 -12.68 14.03 -8.00
C HIS A 129 -12.40 12.59 -7.56
N ALA A 130 -11.25 12.03 -7.95
CA ALA A 130 -10.87 10.66 -7.61
C ALA A 130 -10.10 10.54 -6.29
N VAL A 131 -9.68 11.66 -5.70
CA VAL A 131 -8.84 11.68 -4.49
C VAL A 131 -9.55 10.98 -3.34
N VAL A 132 -10.78 11.41 -3.02
CA VAL A 132 -11.56 10.87 -1.90
C VAL A 132 -11.90 9.39 -2.16
N PHE A 133 -12.33 9.06 -3.37
CA PHE A 133 -12.65 7.69 -3.75
C PHE A 133 -11.43 6.77 -3.58
N SER A 134 -10.28 7.17 -4.12
CA SER A 134 -9.07 6.36 -4.09
C SER A 134 -8.49 6.23 -2.68
N ALA A 135 -8.59 7.29 -1.87
CA ALA A 135 -8.22 7.26 -0.47
C ALA A 135 -9.05 6.24 0.33
N LEU A 136 -10.38 6.28 0.17
CA LEU A 136 -11.29 5.37 0.88
C LEU A 136 -11.05 3.91 0.52
N ILE A 137 -11.00 3.59 -0.78
CA ILE A 137 -10.76 2.22 -1.23
C ILE A 137 -9.39 1.73 -0.77
N SER A 138 -8.36 2.56 -0.91
CA SER A 138 -7.00 2.16 -0.57
C SER A 138 -6.82 1.98 0.95
N GLY A 139 -7.40 2.86 1.76
CA GLY A 139 -7.35 2.73 3.22
C GLY A 139 -8.11 1.50 3.72
N LEU A 140 -9.33 1.25 3.20
CA LEU A 140 -10.11 0.06 3.57
C LEU A 140 -9.41 -1.25 3.19
N ALA A 141 -8.75 -1.28 2.02
CA ALA A 141 -7.99 -2.44 1.58
C ALA A 141 -6.71 -2.67 2.39
N ALA A 142 -6.09 -1.61 2.91
CA ALA A 142 -4.89 -1.69 3.75
C ALA A 142 -5.21 -2.05 5.22
N PHE A 143 -6.43 -1.75 5.70
CA PHE A 143 -6.87 -2.04 7.07
C PHE A 143 -6.60 -3.47 7.59
N PRO A 144 -6.90 -4.57 6.84
CA PRO A 144 -6.59 -5.92 7.32
C PRO A 144 -5.09 -6.19 7.49
N PHE A 145 -4.22 -5.52 6.72
CA PHE A 145 -2.77 -5.61 6.88
C PHE A 145 -2.30 -4.90 8.14
N GLY A 146 -3.01 -3.83 8.50
CA GLY A 146 -3.09 -3.28 9.83
C GLY A 146 -3.17 -4.28 10.97
N LEU A 147 -4.22 -5.09 10.94
CA LEU A 147 -4.46 -6.14 11.94
C LEU A 147 -3.39 -7.23 11.88
N LEU A 148 -2.88 -7.54 10.67
CA LEU A 148 -1.79 -8.49 10.48
C LEU A 148 -0.49 -8.01 11.14
N VAL A 149 -0.14 -6.73 11.00
CA VAL A 149 0.99 -6.10 11.69
C VAL A 149 0.81 -6.15 13.19
N SER A 150 -0.40 -5.90 13.69
CA SER A 150 -0.66 -6.04 15.13
C SER A 150 -0.47 -7.48 15.62
N ALA A 151 -0.91 -8.47 14.82
CA ALA A 151 -0.70 -9.88 15.13
C ALA A 151 0.80 -10.24 15.15
N PHE A 152 1.60 -9.66 14.25
CA PHE A 152 3.06 -9.80 14.26
C PHE A 152 3.67 -9.15 15.50
N ASN A 153 3.25 -7.94 15.87
CA ASN A 153 3.74 -7.26 17.07
C ASN A 153 3.42 -8.00 18.38
N LYS A 154 2.36 -8.83 18.39
CA LYS A 154 1.95 -9.68 19.53
C LYS A 154 2.54 -11.09 19.49
N ASP A 155 3.50 -11.35 18.58
CA ASP A 155 4.14 -12.66 18.41
C ASP A 155 3.17 -13.82 18.20
N TYR A 156 2.06 -13.57 17.50
CA TYR A 156 1.14 -14.64 17.13
C TYR A 156 1.82 -15.64 16.16
N PRO A 157 1.41 -16.92 16.14
CA PRO A 157 2.03 -17.95 15.29
C PRO A 157 2.06 -17.62 13.80
N ILE A 158 1.18 -16.75 13.33
CA ILE A 158 1.18 -16.27 11.95
C ILE A 158 2.46 -15.50 11.59
N ARG A 159 3.14 -14.90 12.58
CA ARG A 159 4.41 -14.20 12.39
C ARG A 159 5.51 -15.16 11.95
N SER A 160 5.67 -16.31 12.62
CA SER A 160 6.73 -17.27 12.27
C SER A 160 6.48 -17.90 10.90
N LEU A 161 5.23 -18.26 10.60
CA LEU A 161 4.84 -18.76 9.28
C LEU A 161 5.14 -17.72 8.16
N PHE A 162 4.85 -16.45 8.42
CA PHE A 162 5.13 -15.39 7.47
C PHE A 162 6.64 -15.14 7.31
N MET A 163 7.40 -15.19 8.41
CA MET A 163 8.87 -15.09 8.39
C MET A 163 9.50 -16.23 7.61
N GLU A 164 9.05 -17.46 7.78
CA GLU A 164 9.52 -18.61 6.98
C GLU A 164 9.29 -18.37 5.48
N LEU A 165 8.12 -17.84 5.11
CA LEU A 165 7.77 -17.53 3.73
C LEU A 165 8.68 -16.47 3.08
N ILE A 166 9.06 -15.43 3.85
CA ILE A 166 9.90 -14.33 3.34
C ILE A 166 11.40 -14.53 3.61
N SER A 167 11.78 -15.55 4.40
CA SER A 167 13.17 -15.86 4.76
C SER A 167 14.14 -15.98 3.58
N PRO A 168 13.77 -16.52 2.39
CA PRO A 168 14.69 -16.59 1.26
C PRO A 168 15.15 -15.22 0.74
N PHE A 169 14.40 -14.17 1.08
CA PHE A 169 14.66 -12.79 0.64
C PHE A 169 15.39 -11.96 1.70
N HIS A 170 15.87 -12.58 2.79
CA HIS A 170 16.54 -11.90 3.90
C HIS A 170 15.71 -10.74 4.48
N ALA A 171 14.39 -10.81 4.35
CA ALA A 171 13.49 -9.80 4.90
C ALA A 171 13.47 -9.92 6.42
N GLN A 172 14.00 -8.90 7.08
CA GLN A 172 14.16 -8.88 8.54
C GLN A 172 12.87 -8.45 9.25
N ASP A 173 12.04 -7.64 8.59
CA ASP A 173 10.82 -7.09 9.17
C ASP A 173 9.57 -7.55 8.38
N PRO A 174 8.75 -8.46 8.95
CA PRO A 174 7.51 -8.88 8.33
C PRO A 174 6.44 -7.76 8.33
N ASN A 175 6.53 -6.78 9.24
CA ASN A 175 5.61 -5.65 9.28
C ASN A 175 5.78 -4.77 8.06
N TYR A 176 7.02 -4.45 7.70
CA TYR A 176 7.35 -3.71 6.50
C TYR A 176 6.72 -4.35 5.24
N VAL A 177 6.91 -5.66 5.04
CA VAL A 177 6.36 -6.36 3.88
C VAL A 177 4.83 -6.33 3.88
N ALA A 178 4.20 -6.53 5.04
CA ALA A 178 2.74 -6.46 5.17
C ALA A 178 2.19 -5.06 4.85
N ILE A 179 2.84 -3.99 5.32
CA ILE A 179 2.46 -2.60 5.05
C ILE A 179 2.52 -2.33 3.55
N VAL A 180 3.67 -2.60 2.93
CA VAL A 180 3.89 -2.35 1.50
C VAL A 180 2.88 -3.14 0.65
N MET A 181 2.64 -4.41 1.00
CA MET A 181 1.65 -5.26 0.34
C MET A 181 0.23 -4.69 0.44
N GLY A 182 -0.21 -4.32 1.65
CA GLY A 182 -1.54 -3.77 1.88
C GLY A 182 -1.78 -2.47 1.12
N VAL A 183 -0.80 -1.57 1.12
CA VAL A 183 -0.86 -0.31 0.37
C VAL A 183 -0.89 -0.57 -1.14
N GLY A 184 -0.09 -1.53 -1.63
CA GLY A 184 -0.08 -1.93 -3.04
C GLY A 184 -1.44 -2.46 -3.52
N ILE A 185 -2.09 -3.29 -2.72
CA ILE A 185 -3.45 -3.77 -2.98
C ILE A 185 -4.42 -2.60 -3.07
N GLY A 186 -4.41 -1.71 -2.08
CA GLY A 186 -5.34 -0.58 -2.01
C GLY A 186 -5.22 0.38 -3.19
N MET A 187 -3.99 0.73 -3.57
CA MET A 187 -3.73 1.57 -4.74
C MET A 187 -4.20 0.89 -6.04
N SER A 188 -4.00 -0.42 -6.15
CA SER A 188 -4.33 -1.12 -7.39
C SER A 188 -5.81 -1.44 -7.51
N LEU A 189 -6.50 -1.74 -6.39
CA LEU A 189 -7.95 -1.85 -6.35
C LEU A 189 -8.62 -0.50 -6.66
N SER A 190 -8.12 0.60 -6.10
CA SER A 190 -8.68 1.93 -6.41
C SER A 190 -8.51 2.29 -7.88
N LEU A 191 -7.35 1.99 -8.49
CA LEU A 191 -7.12 2.11 -9.93
C LEU A 191 -8.14 1.30 -10.75
N GLY A 192 -8.33 0.02 -10.41
CA GLY A 192 -9.22 -0.88 -11.14
C GLY A 192 -10.69 -0.47 -11.03
N LEU A 193 -11.16 -0.17 -9.82
CA LEU A 193 -12.53 0.28 -9.56
C LEU A 193 -12.83 1.62 -10.23
N TYR A 194 -11.90 2.58 -10.18
CA TYR A 194 -12.11 3.87 -10.81
C TYR A 194 -12.22 3.74 -12.33
N ARG A 195 -11.34 2.95 -12.96
CA ARG A 195 -11.41 2.69 -14.42
C ARG A 195 -12.69 1.97 -14.84
N ARG A 196 -13.24 1.12 -13.97
CA ARG A 196 -14.51 0.44 -14.22
C ARG A 196 -15.68 1.43 -14.23
N ASN A 197 -15.73 2.32 -13.24
CA ASN A 197 -16.83 3.27 -13.06
C ASN A 197 -16.74 4.49 -14.00
N HIS A 198 -15.52 4.80 -14.47
CA HIS A 198 -15.23 5.90 -15.38
C HIS A 198 -14.37 5.41 -16.55
N PRO A 199 -14.96 4.68 -17.52
CA PRO A 199 -14.24 4.25 -18.71
C PRO A 199 -13.72 5.49 -19.44
N ILE A 200 -12.41 5.54 -19.67
CA ILE A 200 -11.80 6.57 -20.51
C ILE A 200 -12.38 6.37 -21.92
N PRO A 201 -13.00 7.40 -22.54
CA PRO A 201 -13.48 7.26 -23.90
C PRO A 201 -12.29 6.93 -24.79
N SER A 202 -12.34 5.78 -25.47
CA SER A 202 -11.32 5.38 -26.43
C SER A 202 -11.26 6.47 -27.48
N LYS A 203 -10.14 7.21 -27.56
CA LYS A 203 -9.87 8.02 -28.74
C LYS A 203 -9.78 7.04 -29.92
N GLN A 204 -10.80 7.09 -30.78
CA GLN A 204 -10.78 6.50 -32.12
C GLN A 204 -9.65 7.12 -32.94
#